data_AF-A0A2D7FHX4-F1
#
_entry.id   AF-A0A2D7FHX4-F1
#
_cell.length_a   1.000
_cell.length_b   1.000
_cell.length_c   1.000
_cell.angle_alpha   90.00
_cell.angle_beta   90.00
_cell.angle_gamma   90.00
#
_symmetry.space_group_name_H-M   'P 1'
#
loop_
_entity.id
_entity.type
_entity.pdbx_description
1 polymer ?
#
loop_
_entity_poly.entity_id
_entity_poly.type
_entity_poly.pdbx_seq_one_letter_code
_entity_poly.pdbx_strand_id
1 'polypeptide(L)' 'MNQLILLIPVALCLGLLGLAAFVWSLKNGQYDDMEGAASRILLDDEDTTDHASDPRK' A
#
# COMPACT_ATOMS: atom_id res chain seq x y z
N MET A 1 -2.23 -15.44 39.45
CA MET A 1 -3.24 -14.49 38.93
C MET A 1 -2.73 -13.04 38.90
N ASN A 2 -1.41 -12.80 38.88
CA ASN A 2 -0.85 -11.45 38.98
C ASN A 2 -0.36 -10.90 37.62
N GLN A 3 0.18 -11.78 36.77
CA GLN A 3 0.71 -11.36 35.46
C GLN A 3 -0.37 -10.88 34.48
N LEU A 4 -1.58 -11.46 34.51
CA LEU A 4 -2.67 -11.05 33.62
C LEU A 4 -3.06 -9.58 33.82
N ILE A 5 -3.02 -9.07 35.06
CA ILE A 5 -3.31 -7.67 35.37
C ILE A 5 -2.34 -6.71 34.68
N LEU A 6 -1.09 -7.14 34.42
CA LEU A 6 -0.09 -6.33 33.72
C LEU A 6 -0.09 -6.60 32.21
N LEU A 7 -0.30 -7.85 31.79
CA LEU A 7 -0.30 -8.25 30.39
C LEU A 7 -1.53 -7.73 29.62
N ILE A 8 -2.71 -7.68 30.24
CA ILE A 8 -3.93 -7.18 29.62
C ILE A 8 -3.78 -5.71 29.17
N PRO A 9 -3.40 -4.75 30.04
CA PRO A 9 -3.22 -3.37 29.62
C PRO A 9 -2.07 -3.22 28.62
N VAL A 10 -0.97 -3.96 28.76
CA VAL A 10 0.13 -3.94 27.78
C VAL A 10 -0.35 -4.40 26.40
N ALA A 11 -1.10 -5.49 26.33
CA ALA A 11 -1.64 -6.00 25.06
C ALA A 11 -2.65 -5.02 24.45
N LEU A 12 -3.52 -4.39 25.25
CA LEU A 12 -4.44 -3.35 24.78
C LEU A 12 -3.71 -2.12 24.25
N CYS A 13 -2.66 -1.65 24.94
CA CYS A 13 -1.83 -0.55 24.48
C CYS A 13 -1.12 -0.88 23.16
N LEU A 14 -0.55 -2.08 23.04
CA LEU A 14 0.08 -2.54 21.80
C LEU A 14 -0.93 -2.65 20.65
N GLY A 15 -2.12 -3.17 20.92
CA GLY A 15 -3.22 -3.24 19.94
C GLY A 15 -3.66 -1.85 19.48
N LEU A 16 -3.84 -0.90 20.41
CA LEU A 16 -4.19 0.49 20.09
C LEU A 16 -3.08 1.20 19.31
N LEU A 17 -1.81 0.99 19.69
CA LEU A 17 -0.66 1.54 18.95
C LEU A 17 -0.62 1.02 17.52
N GLY A 18 -0.81 -0.29 17.32
CA GLY A 18 -0.89 -0.90 15.99
C GLY A 18 -2.05 -0.36 15.17
N LEU A 19 -3.23 -0.24 15.77
CA LEU A 19 -4.41 0.31 15.10
C LEU A 19 -4.22 1.78 14.72
N ALA A 20 -3.65 2.60 15.61
CA ALA A 20 -3.36 4.00 15.36
C ALA A 20 -2.33 4.15 14.22
N ALA A 21 -1.26 3.35 14.23
CA ALA A 21 -0.27 3.33 13.17
C ALA A 21 -0.87 2.91 11.82
N PHE A 22 -1.77 1.91 11.82
CA PHE A 22 -2.47 1.47 10.63
C PHE A 22 -3.38 2.56 10.04
N VAL A 23 -4.22 3.19 10.88
CA VAL A 23 -5.09 4.30 10.44
C VAL A 23 -4.26 5.50 9.96
N TRP A 24 -3.15 5.81 10.62
CA TRP A 24 -2.22 6.84 10.17
C TRP A 24 -1.61 6.51 8.80
N SER A 25 -1.21 5.25 8.57
CA SER A 25 -0.69 4.80 7.27
C SER A 25 -1.72 4.93 6.14
N LEU A 26 -3.00 4.66 6.41
CA LEU A 26 -4.08 4.85 5.44
C LEU A 26 -4.29 6.35 5.13
N LYS A 27 -4.31 7.21 6.16
CA LYS A 27 -4.49 8.66 5.98
C LYS A 27 -3.32 9.33 5.26
N ASN A 28 -2.11 8.77 5.36
CA ASN A 28 -0.93 9.30 4.68
C ASN A 28 -0.90 9.02 3.17
N GLY A 29 -1.90 8.34 2.60
CA GLY A 29 -2.02 8.16 1.15
C GLY A 29 -0.93 7.27 0.54
N GLN A 30 -0.14 6.53 1.33
CA GLN A 30 0.87 5.61 0.80
C GLN A 30 0.29 4.46 -0.03
N TYR A 31 -1.02 4.23 0.05
CA TYR A 31 -1.73 3.24 -0.76
C TYR A 31 -2.21 3.79 -2.11
N ASP A 32 -2.26 5.11 -2.29
CA ASP A 32 -2.69 5.76 -3.55
C ASP A 32 -1.67 5.50 -4.67
N ASP A 33 -0.38 5.46 -4.34
CA ASP A 33 0.69 5.15 -5.29
C ASP A 33 0.68 3.68 -5.74
N MET A 34 0.19 2.74 -4.91
CA MET A 34 0.03 1.34 -5.31
C MET A 34 -1.08 1.15 -6.36
N GLU A 35 -2.15 1.94 -6.27
CA GLU A 35 -3.25 1.92 -7.25
C GLU A 35 -2.80 2.50 -8.60
N GLY A 36 -2.00 3.56 -8.57
CA GLY A 36 -1.32 4.11 -9.75
C GLY A 36 -0.37 3.12 -10.43
N ALA A 37 0.49 2.43 -9.66
CA ALA A 37 1.43 1.44 -10.18
C ALA A 37 0.73 0.22 -10.82
N ALA A 38 -0.37 -0.26 -10.22
CA ALA A 38 -1.16 -1.36 -10.78
C ALA A 38 -1.82 -0.99 -12.12
N SER A 39 -2.31 0.25 -12.27
CA SER A 39 -2.86 0.72 -13.55
C SER A 39 -1.82 0.74 -14.66
N ARG A 40 -0.58 1.14 -14.35
CA ARG A 40 0.52 1.17 -15.33
C ARG A 40 0.92 -0.23 -15.78
N ILE A 41 1.00 -1.19 -14.86
CA ILE A 41 1.38 -2.57 -15.19
C ILE A 41 0.36 -3.30 -16.09
N LEU A 42 -0.93 -2.94 -15.98
CA LEU A 42 -1.98 -3.50 -16.84
C LEU A 42 -2.02 -2.87 -18.24
N LEU A 43 -1.58 -1.61 -18.37
CA LEU A 43 -1.65 -0.84 -19.62
C LEU A 43 -0.35 -0.87 -20.43
N ASP A 44 0.80 -1.14 -19.80
CA ASP A 44 2.13 -1.17 -20.45
C ASP A 44 2.27 -2.29 -21.52
N ASP A 45 1.43 -3.33 -21.45
CA ASP A 45 1.41 -4.41 -22.45
C ASP A 45 0.67 -4.02 -23.76
N GLU A 46 -0.16 -2.97 -23.78
CA GLU A 46 -0.94 -2.57 -24.97
C GLU A 46 -0.27 -1.49 -25.84
N ASP A 47 0.70 -0.72 -25.33
CA ASP A 47 1.29 0.42 -26.05
C ASP A 47 2.61 0.13 -26.81
N THR A 48 3.09 -1.11 -26.81
CA THR A 48 4.39 -1.46 -27.47
C THR A 48 4.28 -1.75 -28.98
N THR A 49 3.09 -1.71 -29.61
CA THR A 49 2.93 -2.17 -31.01
C THR A 49 2.92 -1.12 -32.13
N ASP A 50 2.96 0.20 -31.89
CA ASP A 50 2.68 1.19 -32.97
C ASP A 50 3.83 2.13 -33.39
N HIS A 51 5.09 1.74 -33.16
CA HIS A 51 6.26 2.44 -33.73
C HIS A 51 7.03 1.67 -34.80
N ALA A 52 6.41 0.66 -35.42
CA ALA A 52 6.95 0.06 -36.62
C ALA A 52 6.52 0.84 -37.88
N SER A 53 7.50 1.48 -38.52
CA SER A 53 7.53 1.97 -39.91
C SER A 53 6.86 3.32 -40.24
N ASP A 54 7.62 4.41 -40.03
CA ASP A 54 7.61 5.54 -40.97
C ASP A 54 8.64 5.24 -42.09
N PRO A 55 8.22 4.94 -43.33
CA PRO A 55 9.13 4.65 -44.44
C PRO A 55 9.68 5.90 -45.15
N ARG A 56 9.61 7.11 -44.56
CA ARG A 56 10.05 8.35 -45.22
C ARG A 56 11.44 8.85 -44.80
N LYS A 57 12.48 8.05 -45.03
CA LYS A 57 13.85 8.58 -45.11
C LYS A 57 14.61 8.05 -46.33
#